data_AF-A0A9E3A588-F1
#
_entry.id   AF-A0A9E3A588-F1
#
_cell.length_a   1.000
_cell.length_b   1.000
_cell.length_c   1.000
_cell.angle_alpha   90.00
_cell.angle_beta   90.00
_cell.angle_gamma   90.00
#
_symmetry.space_group_name_H-M   'P 1'
#
loop_
_entity.id
_entity.type
_entity.pdbx_description
1 polymer ?
#
loop_
_entity_poly.entity_id
_entity_poly.type
_entity_poly.pdbx_seq_one_letter_code
_entity_poly.pdbx_strand_id
1 'polypeptide(L)'
;MSHATVKLLRAAAEILGSEEALAQHLSIGPVLLRAYLEERRPLPDYLLLRAVDVVLAQAKPAGAVPPPADGIKPSRLPTSSG
;
A
#
# COMPACT_ATOMS: atom_id res chain seq x y z
N MET A 1 -0.44 -23.59 7.84
CA MET A 1 -1.34 -22.63 7.14
C MET A 1 -1.07 -22.82 5.64
N SER A 2 -1.46 -21.91 4.75
CA SER A 2 -0.92 -21.97 3.37
C SER A 2 0.35 -21.14 3.27
N HIS A 3 1.34 -21.62 2.53
CA HIS A 3 2.56 -20.88 2.19
C HIS A 3 2.22 -19.53 1.50
N ALA A 4 1.07 -19.45 0.81
CA ALA A 4 0.56 -18.21 0.23
C ALA A 4 0.26 -17.13 1.30
N THR A 5 -0.28 -17.52 2.46
CA THR A 5 -0.59 -16.61 3.57
C THR A 5 0.68 -16.00 4.15
N VAL A 6 1.73 -16.81 4.33
CA VAL A 6 3.03 -16.34 4.83
C VAL A 6 3.67 -15.36 3.83
N LYS A 7 3.63 -15.69 2.53
CA LYS A 7 4.10 -14.78 1.49
C LYS A 7 3.37 -13.44 1.51
N LEU A 8 2.05 -13.47 1.70
CA LEU A 8 1.24 -12.26 1.78
C LEU A 8 1.61 -11.39 2.99
N LEU A 9 1.81 -12.00 4.16
CA LEU A 9 2.26 -11.26 5.35
C LEU A 9 3.65 -10.65 5.13
N ARG A 10 4.58 -11.37 4.50
CA ARG A 10 5.91 -10.84 4.17
C ARG A 10 5.83 -9.66 3.21
N ALA A 11 5.02 -9.78 2.15
CA ALA A 11 4.80 -8.68 1.21
C ALA A 11 4.19 -7.45 1.91
N ALA A 12 3.22 -7.63 2.79
CA ALA A 12 2.64 -6.54 3.57
C ALA A 12 3.69 -5.87 4.50
N ALA A 13 4.56 -6.67 5.12
CA ALA A 13 5.67 -6.16 5.94
C ALA A 13 6.68 -5.37 5.12
N GLU A 14 7.03 -5.84 3.93
CA GLU A 14 7.92 -5.13 3.00
C GLU A 14 7.32 -3.78 2.55
N ILE A 15 6.00 -3.74 2.26
CA ILE A 15 5.29 -2.51 1.89
C ILE A 15 5.29 -1.50 3.04
N LEU A 16 5.12 -1.96 4.27
CA LEU A 16 5.13 -1.10 5.47
C LEU A 16 6.56 -0.79 5.97
N GLY A 17 7.57 -1.43 5.40
CA GLY A 17 8.99 -1.22 5.71
C GLY A 17 9.56 -2.12 6.82
N SER A 18 8.73 -2.84 7.60
CA SER A 18 9.21 -3.88 8.51
C SER A 18 8.10 -4.81 9.03
N GLU A 19 8.49 -5.95 9.63
CA GLU A 19 7.56 -6.84 10.33
C GLU A 19 6.96 -6.14 11.57
N GLU A 20 7.70 -5.31 12.29
CA GLU A 20 7.19 -4.52 13.42
C GLU A 20 6.13 -3.50 12.99
N ALA A 21 6.32 -2.86 11.82
CA ALA A 21 5.34 -1.94 11.27
C ALA A 21 4.04 -2.67 10.90
N LEU A 22 4.15 -3.88 10.33
CA LEU A 22 2.98 -4.73 10.08
C LEU A 22 2.30 -5.16 11.38
N ALA A 23 3.06 -5.55 12.40
CA ALA A 23 2.49 -5.95 13.69
C ALA A 23 1.69 -4.80 14.32
N GLN A 24 2.24 -3.58 14.29
CA GLN A 24 1.55 -2.37 14.73
C GLN A 24 0.31 -2.08 13.90
N HIS A 25 0.40 -2.18 12.58
CA HIS A 25 -0.73 -1.97 11.66
C HIS A 25 -1.88 -2.96 11.95
N LEU A 26 -1.54 -4.22 12.24
CA LEU A 26 -2.48 -5.27 12.61
C LEU A 26 -2.94 -5.21 14.08
N SER A 27 -2.45 -4.25 14.87
CA SER A 27 -2.71 -4.12 16.31
C SER A 27 -2.39 -5.40 17.09
N ILE A 28 -1.30 -6.08 16.72
CA ILE A 28 -0.79 -7.27 17.40
C ILE A 28 0.66 -7.06 17.86
N GLY A 29 1.10 -7.84 18.85
CA GLY A 29 2.49 -7.84 19.26
C GLY A 29 3.42 -8.50 18.21
N PRO A 30 4.71 -8.11 18.13
CA PRO A 30 5.67 -8.67 17.19
C PRO A 30 5.92 -10.18 17.41
N VAL A 31 5.85 -10.64 18.67
CA VAL A 31 5.94 -12.08 19.01
C VAL A 31 4.78 -12.86 18.38
N LEU A 32 3.58 -12.28 18.37
CA LEU A 32 2.40 -12.92 17.81
C LEU A 32 2.45 -12.95 16.28
N LEU A 33 2.90 -11.85 15.65
CA LEU A 33 3.15 -11.82 14.21
C LEU A 33 4.18 -12.89 13.81
N ARG A 34 5.26 -13.02 14.56
CA ARG A 34 6.30 -14.03 14.30
C ARG A 34 5.77 -15.45 14.41
N ALA A 35 4.91 -15.73 15.38
CA ALA A 35 4.24 -17.03 15.48
C ALA A 35 3.36 -17.35 14.25
N TYR A 36 2.75 -16.33 13.62
CA TYR A 36 2.01 -16.51 12.37
C TYR A 36 2.94 -16.74 11.17
N LEU A 37 4.04 -15.99 11.07
CA LEU A 37 5.04 -16.12 10.01
C LEU A 37 5.79 -17.46 10.05
N GLU A 38 6.04 -17.99 11.26
CA GLU A 38 6.65 -19.30 11.49
C GLU A 38 5.63 -20.46 11.44
N GLU A 39 4.38 -20.17 11.07
CA GLU A 39 3.27 -21.13 10.97
C GLU A 39 2.97 -21.90 12.27
N ARG A 40 3.48 -21.43 13.41
CA ARG A 40 3.23 -22.01 14.73
C ARG A 40 1.79 -21.80 15.20
N ARG A 41 1.09 -20.85 14.60
CA ARG A 41 -0.31 -20.52 14.92
C ARG A 41 -1.10 -20.18 13.65
N PRO A 42 -2.37 -20.60 13.54
CA PRO A 42 -3.24 -20.11 12.48
C PRO A 42 -3.48 -18.61 12.60
N LEU A 43 -3.44 -17.90 11.47
CA LEU A 43 -3.77 -16.48 11.37
C LEU A 43 -5.30 -16.37 11.32
N PRO A 44 -5.92 -15.60 12.23
CA PRO A 44 -7.34 -15.29 12.15
C PRO A 44 -7.69 -14.56 10.84
N ASP A 45 -8.84 -14.89 10.25
CA ASP A 45 -9.28 -14.35 8.95
C ASP A 45 -9.34 -12.81 8.94
N TYR A 46 -9.76 -12.19 10.04
CA TYR A 46 -9.83 -10.73 10.10
C TYR A 46 -8.45 -10.06 9.99
N LEU A 47 -7.38 -10.70 10.47
CA LEU A 47 -6.01 -10.21 10.29
C LEU A 47 -5.51 -10.46 8.87
N LEU A 48 -5.90 -11.58 8.27
CA LEU A 48 -5.60 -11.87 6.88
C LEU A 48 -6.18 -10.80 5.94
N LEU A 49 -7.45 -10.46 6.12
CA LEU A 49 -8.11 -9.42 5.32
C LEU A 49 -7.42 -8.06 5.46
N ARG A 50 -7.01 -7.67 6.68
CA ARG A 50 -6.24 -6.44 6.89
C ARG A 50 -4.88 -6.44 6.20
N ALA A 51 -4.18 -7.58 6.20
CA ALA A 51 -2.92 -7.70 5.48
C ALA A 51 -3.13 -7.63 3.96
N VAL A 52 -4.24 -8.18 3.44
CA VAL A 52 -4.63 -8.04 2.03
C VAL A 52 -4.86 -6.57 1.67
N ASP A 53 -5.54 -5.81 2.52
CA ASP A 53 -5.79 -4.37 2.29
C ASP A 53 -4.48 -3.59 2.13
N VAL A 54 -3.45 -3.89 2.93
CA VAL A 54 -2.11 -3.26 2.81
C VAL A 54 -1.51 -3.52 1.42
N VAL A 55 -1.56 -4.77 0.96
CA VAL A 55 -1.02 -5.15 -0.35
C VAL A 55 -1.80 -4.50 -1.49
N LEU A 56 -3.13 -4.45 -1.38
CA LEU A 56 -3.99 -3.83 -2.40
C LEU A 56 -3.85 -2.30 -2.43
N ALA A 57 -3.61 -1.66 -1.29
CA ALA A 57 -3.39 -0.21 -1.24
C ALA A 57 -2.15 0.21 -2.06
N GLN A 58 -1.08 -0.60 -2.02
CA GLN A 58 0.11 -0.39 -2.84
C GLN A 58 -0.13 -0.71 -4.33
N ALA A 59 -1.02 -1.66 -4.62
CA ALA A 59 -1.34 -2.06 -5.98
C ALA A 59 -2.20 -1.02 -6.74
N LYS A 60 -2.61 0.10 -6.12
CA LYS A 60 -3.36 1.16 -6.80
C LYS A 60 -2.54 1.71 -7.99
N PRO A 61 -2.95 1.45 -9.23
CA PRO A 61 -2.17 1.84 -10.40
C PRO A 61 -2.26 3.34 -10.64
N ALA A 62 -1.27 3.86 -11.38
CA ALA A 62 -1.15 5.20 -11.94
C ALA A 62 -2.34 5.60 -12.85
N GLY A 63 -3.50 5.81 -12.24
CA GLY A 63 -4.74 6.29 -12.87
C GLY A 63 -5.35 7.46 -12.12
N ALA A 64 -4.65 8.04 -11.15
CA ALA A 64 -4.95 9.40 -10.71
C ALA A 64 -4.53 10.33 -11.86
N VAL A 65 -5.46 10.57 -12.78
CA VAL A 65 -5.39 11.64 -13.76
C VAL A 65 -4.97 12.90 -12.98
N PRO A 66 -3.84 13.56 -13.30
CA PRO A 66 -3.53 14.84 -12.69
C PRO A 66 -4.71 15.79 -12.96
N PRO A 67 -5.12 16.62 -11.99
CA PRO A 67 -6.22 17.57 -12.22
C PRO A 67 -5.92 18.36 -13.50
N PRO A 68 -6.93 18.65 -14.33
CA PRO A 68 -6.72 19.38 -15.58
C PRO A 68 -5.98 20.67 -15.25
N ALA A 69 -4.78 20.82 -15.83
CA ALA A 69 -3.99 22.02 -15.67
C ALA A 69 -4.84 23.22 -16.08
N ASP A 70 -5.09 24.04 -15.09
CA ASP A 70 -5.80 25.30 -15.15
C ASP A 70 -5.34 26.13 -16.37
N GLY A 71 -6.32 26.55 -17.17
CA GLY A 71 -6.25 27.78 -17.95
C GLY A 71 -5.08 27.95 -18.92
N ILE A 72 -5.19 27.38 -20.13
CA ILE A 72 -4.63 28.06 -21.30
C ILE A 72 -5.48 29.32 -21.53
N LYS A 73 -5.14 30.42 -20.84
CA LYS A 73 -5.54 31.75 -21.29
C LYS A 73 -4.76 32.02 -22.58
N PRO A 74 -5.40 32.33 -23.72
CA PRO A 74 -4.68 32.90 -24.85
C PRO A 74 -4.21 34.30 -24.44
N SER A 75 -3.00 34.36 -23.87
CA SER A 75 -2.27 35.60 -23.65
C SER A 75 -2.00 36.23 -25.02
N ARG A 76 -2.67 37.36 -25.26
CA ARG A 76 -2.34 38.31 -26.32
C ARG A 76 -0.86 38.66 -26.25
N LEU A 77 -0.21 38.75 -27.40
CA LEU A 77 1.04 39.51 -27.63
C LEU A 77 1.25 39.63 -29.16
N PRO A 78 2.07 40.57 -29.66
CA PRO A 78 1.95 42.02 -29.58
C PRO A 78 2.02 42.67 -30.99
N THR A 79 1.88 44.00 -31.03
CA THR A 79 2.09 44.90 -32.18
C THR A 79 3.52 44.85 -32.76
N SER A 80 3.68 44.86 -34.10
CA SER A 80 4.77 45.55 -34.85
C SER A 80 4.59 45.30 -36.37
N SER A 81 4.33 46.30 -37.22
CA SER A 81 5.28 47.25 -37.88
C SER A 81 5.67 46.80 -39.29
N GLY A 82 5.53 47.71 -40.27
CA GLY A 82 6.11 47.60 -41.61
C GLY A 82 5.17 48.05 -42.70
#